data_AF-A0A1F3CR77-F1
#
_entry.id   AF-A0A1F3CR77-F1
#
_cell.length_a   1.000
_cell.length_b   1.000
_cell.length_c   1.000
_cell.angle_alpha   90.00
_cell.angle_beta   90.00
_cell.angle_gamma   90.00
#
_symmetry.space_group_name_H-M   'P 1'
#
loop_
_entity.id
_entity.type
_entity.pdbx_description
1 polymer ?
#
loop_
_entity_poly.entity_id
_entity_poly.type
_entity_poly.pdbx_seq_one_letter_code
_entity_poly.pdbx_strand_id
1 'polypeptide(L)'
;MKLINFFSNCIWKLKAIQRAKELNSLKKRIKELVISRDKLNDPEQIKYLQEYFETKTLERIKTKLSWVKNYSELIKELSEINQSIKEVEKELKHNGLSKLSFKKCEKILEKLESKNGRKLKEQLILKINQQIQLLPDTNTILFSSDILESIFEKYKNRVSENPMASLTPLILAIAAFNSNLDEKSVKHIMETVKIADIKKWSKENIGMSLFTKRKVLLAA
;
A
#
# COMPACT_ATOMS: atom_id res chain seq x y z
N MET A 1 55.91 63.37 -43.83
CA MET A 1 55.65 62.10 -44.56
C MET A 1 55.93 60.95 -43.59
N LYS A 2 55.02 60.58 -42.67
CA LYS A 2 53.85 59.72 -42.90
C LYS A 2 54.16 58.60 -43.90
N LEU A 3 54.54 57.42 -43.38
CA LEU A 3 54.07 56.07 -43.79
C LEU A 3 55.05 54.92 -43.48
N ILE A 4 55.66 54.86 -42.30
CA ILE A 4 55.90 53.54 -41.65
C ILE A 4 55.58 53.64 -40.17
N ASN A 5 54.37 54.14 -39.89
CA ASN A 5 53.71 53.99 -38.61
C ASN A 5 52.50 53.05 -38.81
N PHE A 6 52.68 51.97 -39.59
CA PHE A 6 51.54 51.19 -40.09
C PHE A 6 51.65 49.66 -39.94
N PHE A 7 52.73 49.11 -39.37
CA PHE A 7 52.83 47.71 -38.91
C PHE A 7 54.01 47.67 -37.92
N SER A 8 53.97 47.22 -36.65
CA SER A 8 53.08 46.31 -35.96
C SER A 8 53.28 46.49 -34.45
N ASN A 9 52.86 47.64 -33.91
CA ASN A 9 52.63 47.82 -32.47
C ASN A 9 51.33 47.09 -32.11
N CYS A 10 51.37 45.79 -32.34
CA CYS A 10 50.19 45.01 -32.56
C CYS A 10 49.61 44.67 -31.20
N ILE A 11 48.59 45.43 -30.83
CA ILE A 11 47.66 45.10 -29.74
C ILE A 11 47.26 43.62 -29.85
N TRP A 12 47.12 43.08 -31.07
CA TRP A 12 46.89 41.65 -31.28
C TRP A 12 48.02 40.74 -30.78
N LYS A 13 49.30 41.15 -30.87
CA LYS A 13 50.47 40.37 -30.47
C LYS A 13 50.60 40.33 -28.94
N LEU A 14 50.41 41.46 -28.25
CA LEU A 14 50.33 41.51 -26.79
C LEU A 14 49.12 40.72 -26.26
N LYS A 15 47.95 40.91 -26.89
CA LYS A 15 46.72 40.17 -26.54
C LYS A 15 46.87 38.67 -26.83
N ALA A 16 47.63 38.28 -27.86
CA ALA A 16 47.96 36.88 -28.14
C ALA A 16 48.89 36.28 -27.08
N ILE A 17 49.91 37.01 -26.63
CA ILE A 17 50.80 36.57 -25.54
C ILE A 17 50.03 36.43 -24.23
N GLN A 18 49.15 37.37 -23.90
CA GLN A 18 48.34 37.32 -22.69
C GLN A 18 47.35 36.15 -22.72
N ARG A 19 46.65 35.95 -23.85
CA ARG A 19 45.81 34.77 -24.07
C ARG A 19 46.60 33.48 -23.96
N ALA A 20 47.82 33.41 -24.48
CA ALA A 20 48.67 32.21 -24.37
C ALA A 20 49.02 31.89 -22.91
N LYS A 21 49.29 32.91 -22.07
CA LYS A 21 49.51 32.72 -20.63
C LYS A 21 48.25 32.23 -19.90
N GLU A 22 47.10 32.81 -20.20
CA GLU A 22 45.80 32.37 -19.66
C GLU A 22 45.51 30.92 -20.06
N LEU A 23 45.72 30.57 -21.33
CA LEU A 23 45.51 29.23 -21.86
C LEU A 23 46.44 28.20 -21.20
N ASN A 24 47.69 28.57 -20.91
CA ASN A 24 48.63 27.71 -20.19
C ASN A 24 48.26 27.54 -18.72
N SER A 25 47.79 28.59 -18.05
CA SER A 25 47.27 28.51 -16.67
C SER A 25 46.04 27.59 -16.60
N LEU A 26 45.10 27.76 -17.54
CA LEU A 26 43.90 26.92 -17.65
C LEU A 26 44.26 25.46 -17.96
N LYS A 27 45.20 25.21 -18.88
CA LYS A 27 45.69 23.86 -19.17
C LYS A 27 46.31 23.19 -17.94
N LYS A 28 47.09 23.93 -17.14
CA LYS A 28 47.66 23.42 -15.88
C LYS A 28 46.56 23.05 -14.89
N ARG A 29 45.57 23.92 -14.71
CA ARG A 29 44.41 23.68 -13.83
C ARG A 29 43.60 22.47 -14.27
N ILE A 30 43.34 22.33 -15.58
CA ILE A 30 42.65 21.16 -16.14
C ILE A 30 43.44 19.88 -15.86
N LYS A 31 44.77 19.90 -16.01
CA LYS A 31 45.62 18.74 -15.71
C LYS A 31 45.56 18.34 -14.23
N GLU A 32 45.60 19.32 -13.31
CA GLU A 32 45.45 19.08 -11.87
C GLU A 32 44.07 18.48 -11.52
N LEU A 33 43.01 18.99 -12.15
CA LEU A 33 41.65 18.48 -11.97
C LEU A 33 41.48 17.08 -12.56
N VAL A 34 42.07 16.79 -13.72
CA VAL A 34 42.07 15.46 -14.33
C VAL A 34 42.81 14.45 -13.45
N ILE A 35 43.99 14.80 -12.92
CA ILE A 35 44.74 13.94 -11.99
C ILE A 35 43.92 13.68 -10.70
N SER A 36 43.24 14.70 -10.18
CA SER A 36 42.40 14.57 -8.98
C SER A 36 41.17 13.70 -9.24
N ARG A 37 40.54 13.85 -10.42
CA ARG A 37 39.45 13.00 -10.88
C ARG A 37 39.92 11.56 -11.04
N ASP A 38 41.06 11.33 -11.68
CA ASP A 38 41.57 9.99 -11.95
C ASP A 38 41.97 9.27 -10.65
N LYS A 39 42.43 10.01 -9.62
CA LYS A 39 42.61 9.47 -8.26
C LYS A 39 41.29 9.10 -7.57
N LEU A 40 40.23 9.87 -7.80
CA LEU A 40 38.88 9.59 -7.28
C LEU A 40 38.13 8.51 -8.08
N ASN A 41 38.58 8.22 -9.30
CA ASN A 41 38.07 7.15 -10.16
C ASN A 41 38.80 5.82 -9.97
N ASP A 42 39.74 5.76 -9.03
CA ASP A 42 40.39 4.53 -8.61
C ASP A 42 39.33 3.59 -8.00
N PRO A 43 39.11 2.40 -8.57
CA PRO A 43 38.13 1.45 -8.08
C PRO A 43 38.31 1.11 -6.60
N GLU A 44 39.54 1.10 -6.08
CA GLU A 44 39.81 0.83 -4.67
C GLU A 44 39.35 1.98 -3.76
N GLN A 45 39.56 3.23 -4.17
CA GLN A 45 39.11 4.40 -3.40
C GLN A 45 37.59 4.55 -3.43
N ILE A 46 36.94 4.29 -4.57
CA ILE A 46 35.49 4.27 -4.67
C ILE A 46 34.91 3.20 -3.73
N LYS A 47 35.48 2.00 -3.76
CA LYS A 47 35.06 0.89 -2.89
C LYS A 47 35.23 1.23 -1.41
N TYR A 48 36.39 1.79 -1.03
CA TYR A 48 36.64 2.24 0.35
C TYR A 48 35.66 3.32 0.80
N LEU A 49 35.35 4.30 -0.05
CA LEU A 49 34.40 5.37 0.27
C LEU A 49 32.98 4.82 0.38
N GLN A 50 32.56 3.92 -0.52
CA GLN A 50 31.26 3.25 -0.43
C GLN A 50 31.14 2.48 0.89
N GLU A 51 32.15 1.67 1.22
CA GLU A 51 32.20 0.91 2.48
C GLU A 51 32.23 1.83 3.71
N TYR A 52 32.97 2.94 3.66
CA TYR A 52 33.00 3.96 4.72
C TYR A 52 31.64 4.66 4.90
N PHE A 53 30.96 5.02 3.80
CA PHE A 53 29.63 5.63 3.87
C PHE A 53 28.57 4.64 4.35
N GLU A 54 28.63 3.39 3.90
CA GLU A 54 27.74 2.32 4.34
C GLU A 54 27.92 2.01 5.84
N THR A 55 29.15 1.85 6.30
CA THR A 55 29.47 1.58 7.71
C THR A 55 29.04 2.72 8.62
N LYS A 56 29.35 3.98 8.26
CA LYS A 56 28.96 5.16 9.03
C LYS A 56 27.44 5.39 9.03
N THR A 57 26.76 5.06 7.93
CA THR A 57 25.30 5.09 7.85
C THR A 57 24.69 3.99 8.72
N LEU A 58 25.23 2.78 8.69
CA LEU A 58 24.80 1.64 9.50
C LEU A 58 25.00 1.92 11.00
N GLU A 59 26.13 2.52 11.38
CA GLU A 59 26.42 2.90 12.75
C GLU A 59 25.46 3.98 13.24
N ARG A 60 25.19 5.01 12.42
CA ARG A 60 24.19 6.04 12.72
C ARG A 60 22.77 5.46 12.85
N ILE A 61 22.40 4.48 12.03
CA ILE A 61 21.13 3.75 12.13
C ILE A 61 21.08 2.94 13.42
N LYS A 62 22.13 2.17 13.75
CA LYS A 62 22.23 1.38 14.99
C LYS A 62 22.12 2.26 16.24
N THR A 63 22.76 3.42 16.24
CA THR A 63 22.67 4.39 17.35
C THR A 63 21.26 4.94 17.49
N LYS A 64 20.62 5.34 16.38
CA LYS A 64 19.25 5.87 16.39
C LYS A 64 18.18 4.82 16.73
N LEU A 65 18.40 3.55 16.37
CA LEU A 65 17.48 2.44 16.64
C LEU A 65 17.88 1.61 17.87
N SER A 66 18.85 2.08 18.65
CA SER A 66 19.32 1.39 19.86
C SER A 66 18.19 1.13 20.85
N TRP A 67 17.22 2.05 20.95
CA TRP A 67 16.02 1.92 21.79
C TRP A 67 15.14 0.72 21.42
N VAL A 68 15.16 0.26 20.16
CA VAL A 68 14.36 -0.90 19.70
C VAL A 68 14.80 -2.18 20.40
N LYS A 69 16.08 -2.28 20.79
CA LYS A 69 16.60 -3.43 21.54
C LYS A 69 15.88 -3.62 22.88
N ASN A 70 15.44 -2.53 23.51
CA ASN A 70 14.69 -2.55 24.76
C ASN A 70 13.30 -3.22 24.58
N TYR A 71 12.79 -3.26 23.35
CA TYR A 71 11.53 -3.91 22.98
C TYR A 71 11.74 -5.26 22.29
N SER A 72 12.96 -5.79 22.27
CA SER A 72 13.27 -7.03 21.53
C SER A 72 12.42 -8.23 21.99
N GLU A 73 12.16 -8.35 23.29
CA GLU A 73 11.28 -9.40 23.84
C GLU A 73 9.83 -9.21 23.38
N LEU A 74 9.32 -7.98 23.42
CA LEU A 74 7.98 -7.64 22.91
C LEU A 74 7.86 -7.93 21.41
N ILE A 75 8.88 -7.59 20.62
CA ILE A 75 8.90 -7.83 19.18
C ILE A 75 8.89 -9.33 18.88
N LYS A 76 9.63 -10.13 19.65
CA LYS A 76 9.60 -11.60 19.54
C LYS A 76 8.22 -12.15 19.88
N GLU A 77 7.64 -11.73 21.01
CA GLU A 77 6.28 -12.12 21.41
C GLU A 77 5.25 -11.77 20.32
N LEU A 78 5.29 -10.55 19.78
CA LEU A 78 4.40 -10.12 18.69
C LEU A 78 4.64 -10.90 17.40
N SER A 79 5.88 -11.26 17.10
CA SER A 79 6.21 -12.08 15.93
C SER A 79 5.64 -13.49 16.05
N GLU A 80 5.78 -14.14 17.21
CA GLU A 80 5.21 -15.46 17.51
C GLU A 80 3.67 -15.47 17.41
N ILE A 81 3.03 -14.45 17.98
CA ILE A 81 1.58 -14.25 17.89
C ILE A 81 1.16 -14.07 16.42
N ASN A 82 1.82 -13.18 15.68
CA ASN A 82 1.51 -12.92 14.27
C ASN A 82 1.70 -14.16 13.40
N GLN A 83 2.73 -14.96 13.64
CA GLN A 83 2.97 -16.20 12.91
C GLN A 83 1.84 -17.21 13.16
N SER A 84 1.44 -17.36 14.43
CA SER A 84 0.34 -18.27 14.79
C SER A 84 -1.00 -17.82 14.20
N ILE A 85 -1.28 -16.51 14.20
CA ILE A 85 -2.48 -15.96 13.55
C ILE A 85 -2.47 -16.23 12.05
N LYS A 86 -1.34 -16.03 11.36
CA LYS A 86 -1.22 -16.32 9.93
C LYS A 86 -1.44 -17.80 9.61
N GLU A 87 -0.95 -18.70 10.46
CA GLU A 87 -1.20 -20.14 10.32
C GLU A 87 -2.69 -20.46 10.46
N VAL A 88 -3.37 -19.88 11.46
CA VAL A 88 -4.83 -20.02 11.65
C VAL A 88 -5.60 -19.46 10.46
N GLU A 89 -5.29 -18.24 10.00
CA GLU A 89 -5.93 -17.62 8.84
C GLU A 89 -5.76 -18.49 7.59
N LYS A 90 -4.58 -19.05 7.36
CA LYS A 90 -4.30 -19.93 6.23
C LYS A 90 -5.15 -21.20 6.29
N GLU A 91 -5.24 -21.83 7.47
CA GLU A 91 -6.07 -23.03 7.66
C GLU A 91 -7.55 -22.72 7.39
N LEU A 92 -8.06 -21.62 7.93
CA LEU A 92 -9.46 -21.22 7.77
C LEU A 92 -9.78 -20.79 6.33
N LYS A 93 -8.88 -20.06 5.65
CA LYS A 93 -9.08 -19.65 4.25
C LYS A 93 -9.16 -20.84 3.31
N HIS A 94 -8.35 -21.88 3.52
CA HIS A 94 -8.31 -23.04 2.62
C HIS A 94 -9.38 -24.09 2.96
N ASN A 95 -9.60 -24.38 4.24
CA ASN A 95 -10.50 -25.46 4.66
C ASN A 95 -11.86 -24.97 5.17
N GLY A 96 -12.08 -23.65 5.19
CA GLY A 96 -13.27 -23.03 5.76
C GLY A 96 -13.38 -23.18 7.27
N LEU A 97 -14.40 -22.54 7.86
CA LEU A 97 -14.75 -22.68 9.25
C LEU A 97 -15.64 -23.91 9.45
N SER A 98 -15.12 -24.90 10.18
CA SER A 98 -15.80 -26.15 10.53
C SER A 98 -15.28 -26.66 11.88
N LYS A 99 -15.98 -27.62 12.50
CA LYS A 99 -15.50 -28.27 13.74
C LYS A 99 -14.12 -28.94 13.55
N LEU A 100 -13.81 -29.42 12.35
CA LEU A 100 -12.52 -30.07 12.04
C LEU A 100 -11.39 -29.06 11.88
N SER A 101 -11.60 -28.00 11.10
CA SER A 101 -10.60 -26.93 10.94
C SER A 101 -10.37 -26.17 12.23
N PHE A 102 -11.40 -26.03 13.08
CA PHE A 102 -11.27 -25.43 14.39
C PHE A 102 -10.32 -26.21 15.31
N LYS A 103 -10.45 -27.54 15.40
CA LYS A 103 -9.52 -28.38 16.18
C LYS A 103 -8.07 -28.24 15.73
N LYS A 104 -7.84 -28.03 14.43
CA LYS A 104 -6.48 -27.76 13.92
C LYS A 104 -6.00 -26.36 14.32
N CYS A 105 -6.88 -25.36 14.30
CA CYS A 105 -6.57 -24.02 14.79
C CYS A 105 -6.23 -24.03 16.30
N GLU A 106 -6.93 -24.82 17.11
CA GLU A 106 -6.62 -24.98 18.54
C GLU A 106 -5.19 -25.51 18.74
N LYS A 107 -4.78 -26.54 17.97
CA LYS A 107 -3.42 -27.08 17.99
C LYS A 107 -2.35 -26.08 17.55
N ILE A 108 -2.66 -25.21 16.59
CA ILE A 108 -1.75 -24.15 16.16
C ILE A 108 -1.56 -23.14 17.30
N LEU A 109 -2.66 -22.75 17.95
CA LEU A 109 -2.64 -21.78 19.05
C LEU A 109 -2.05 -22.34 20.35
N GLU A 110 -2.00 -23.66 20.53
CA GLU A 110 -1.30 -24.31 21.65
C GLU A 110 0.21 -24.01 21.69
N LYS A 111 0.81 -23.64 20.56
CA LYS A 111 2.22 -23.23 20.49
C LYS A 111 2.50 -21.88 21.16
N LEU A 112 1.46 -21.10 21.50
CA LEU A 112 1.61 -19.78 22.13
C LEU A 112 1.79 -19.90 23.65
N GLU A 113 3.02 -19.80 24.12
CA GLU A 113 3.36 -19.91 25.54
C GLU A 113 3.41 -18.56 26.27
N SER A 114 3.53 -17.45 25.54
CA SER A 114 3.62 -16.10 26.08
C SER A 114 2.35 -15.68 26.83
N LYS A 115 2.47 -14.76 27.80
CA LYS A 115 1.32 -14.31 28.62
C LYS A 115 0.25 -13.64 27.76
N ASN A 116 0.62 -12.76 26.83
CA ASN A 116 -0.35 -12.13 25.94
C ASN A 116 -0.84 -13.11 24.87
N GLY A 117 0.01 -14.04 24.42
CA GLY A 117 -0.37 -15.13 23.51
C GLY A 117 -1.46 -16.03 24.09
N ARG A 118 -1.35 -16.42 25.35
CA ARG A 118 -2.38 -17.19 26.06
C ARG A 118 -3.71 -16.46 26.17
N LYS A 119 -3.69 -15.17 26.54
CA LYS A 119 -4.89 -14.33 26.59
C LYS A 119 -5.55 -14.20 25.21
N LEU A 120 -4.74 -14.04 24.16
CA LEU A 120 -5.23 -13.98 22.79
C LEU A 120 -5.84 -15.32 22.34
N LYS A 121 -5.17 -16.44 22.64
CA LYS A 121 -5.67 -17.80 22.39
C LYS A 121 -7.06 -17.99 22.99
N GLU A 122 -7.23 -17.68 24.28
CA GLU A 122 -8.52 -17.83 24.97
C GLU A 122 -9.62 -17.02 24.30
N GLN A 123 -9.34 -15.75 23.99
CA GLN A 123 -10.32 -14.89 23.31
C GLN A 123 -10.66 -15.37 21.90
N LEU A 124 -9.68 -15.85 21.15
CA LEU A 124 -9.87 -16.30 19.77
C LEU A 124 -10.67 -17.60 19.73
N ILE A 125 -10.32 -18.58 20.57
CA ILE A 125 -11.04 -19.85 20.73
C ILE A 125 -12.50 -19.58 21.13
N LEU A 126 -12.72 -18.69 22.11
CA LEU A 126 -14.07 -18.33 22.55
C LEU A 126 -14.90 -17.71 21.42
N LYS A 127 -14.34 -16.75 20.68
CA LYS A 127 -15.04 -16.11 19.56
C LYS A 127 -15.34 -17.07 18.43
N ILE A 128 -14.38 -17.92 18.06
CA ILE A 128 -14.60 -18.88 16.96
C ILE A 128 -15.65 -19.93 17.38
N ASN A 129 -15.63 -20.40 18.63
CA ASN A 129 -16.66 -21.30 19.15
C ASN A 129 -18.05 -20.67 19.11
N GLN A 130 -18.18 -19.39 19.50
CA GLN A 130 -19.45 -18.66 19.39
C GLN A 130 -19.93 -18.61 17.94
N GLN A 131 -19.04 -18.37 16.98
CA GLN A 131 -19.40 -18.37 15.56
C GLN A 131 -19.83 -19.76 15.08
N ILE A 132 -19.12 -20.82 15.50
CA ILE A 132 -19.46 -22.21 15.14
C ILE A 132 -20.86 -22.60 15.66
N GLN A 133 -21.25 -22.15 16.85
CA GLN A 133 -22.59 -22.40 17.41
C GLN A 133 -23.72 -21.74 16.63
N LEU A 134 -23.43 -20.64 15.91
CA LEU A 134 -24.39 -19.98 15.04
C LEU A 134 -24.51 -20.66 13.66
N LEU A 135 -23.65 -21.64 13.37
CA LEU A 135 -23.65 -22.31 12.07
C LEU A 135 -24.68 -23.46 12.05
N PRO A 136 -25.36 -23.68 10.91
CA PRO A 136 -26.18 -24.87 10.72
C PRO A 136 -25.32 -26.15 10.80
N ASP A 137 -25.91 -27.23 11.33
CA ASP A 137 -25.22 -28.42 11.86
C ASP A 137 -24.23 -29.14 10.93
N THR A 138 -24.25 -28.87 9.62
CA THR A 138 -23.56 -29.71 8.62
C THR A 138 -22.60 -28.99 7.68
N ASN A 139 -22.52 -27.65 7.68
CA ASN A 139 -21.80 -26.97 6.60
C ASN A 139 -20.52 -26.27 7.06
N THR A 140 -19.42 -26.60 6.39
CA THR A 140 -18.20 -25.78 6.37
C THR A 140 -18.53 -24.43 5.72
N ILE A 141 -18.19 -23.33 6.40
CA ILE A 141 -18.41 -21.98 5.87
C ILE A 141 -17.11 -21.42 5.31
N LEU A 142 -17.20 -20.73 4.18
CA LEU A 142 -16.09 -19.97 3.62
C LEU A 142 -15.63 -18.89 4.61
N PHE A 143 -14.36 -18.96 5.02
CA PHE A 143 -13.74 -17.98 5.90
C PHE A 143 -12.86 -17.04 5.07
N SER A 144 -13.48 -16.20 4.24
CA SER A 144 -12.75 -15.16 3.50
C SER A 144 -13.62 -13.93 3.22
N SER A 145 -13.03 -12.75 3.39
CA SER A 145 -13.59 -11.48 2.92
C SER A 145 -13.40 -11.26 1.42
N ASP A 146 -12.54 -12.03 0.76
CA ASP A 146 -12.19 -11.84 -0.65
C ASP A 146 -13.45 -11.89 -1.55
N ILE A 147 -14.45 -12.70 -1.18
CA ILE A 147 -15.74 -12.76 -1.87
C ILE A 147 -16.49 -11.44 -1.73
N LEU A 148 -16.55 -10.88 -0.52
CA LEU A 148 -17.18 -9.58 -0.27
C LEU A 148 -16.44 -8.47 -1.01
N GLU A 149 -15.11 -8.49 -0.98
CA GLU A 149 -14.27 -7.51 -1.68
C GLU A 149 -14.50 -7.57 -3.19
N SER A 150 -14.55 -8.77 -3.78
CA SER A 150 -14.86 -8.96 -5.21
C SER A 150 -16.26 -8.44 -5.58
N ILE A 151 -17.25 -8.65 -4.72
CA ILE A 151 -18.61 -8.12 -4.90
C ILE A 151 -18.62 -6.59 -4.87
N PHE A 152 -17.92 -5.98 -3.91
CA PHE A 152 -17.80 -4.52 -3.81
C PHE A 152 -16.98 -3.91 -4.94
N GLU A 153 -16.01 -4.64 -5.48
CA GLU A 153 -15.26 -4.22 -6.66
C GLU A 153 -16.16 -4.22 -7.91
N LYS A 154 -16.93 -5.29 -8.14
CA LYS A 154 -17.95 -5.33 -9.20
C LYS A 154 -18.94 -4.18 -9.07
N TYR A 155 -19.38 -3.89 -7.84
CA TYR A 155 -20.24 -2.75 -7.55
C TYR A 155 -19.61 -1.42 -7.97
N LYS A 156 -18.37 -1.16 -7.56
CA LYS A 156 -17.65 0.08 -7.90
C LYS A 156 -17.48 0.24 -9.41
N ASN A 157 -17.16 -0.84 -10.12
CA ASN A 157 -17.05 -0.82 -11.57
C ASN A 157 -18.37 -0.38 -12.22
N ARG A 158 -19.51 -0.92 -11.77
CA ARG A 158 -20.84 -0.53 -12.27
C ARG A 158 -21.23 0.91 -11.92
N VAL A 159 -20.88 1.39 -10.73
CA VAL A 159 -21.14 2.79 -10.35
C VAL A 159 -20.25 3.76 -11.13
N SER A 160 -19.01 3.38 -11.46
CA SER A 160 -18.08 4.26 -12.19
C SER A 160 -18.56 4.63 -13.60
N GLU A 161 -19.41 3.82 -14.21
CA GLU A 161 -20.08 4.13 -15.48
C GLU A 161 -21.05 5.32 -15.35
N ASN A 162 -21.54 5.62 -14.13
CA ASN A 162 -22.47 6.70 -13.84
C ASN A 162 -22.07 7.47 -12.56
N PRO A 163 -21.11 8.42 -12.62
CA PRO A 163 -20.62 9.15 -11.46
C PRO A 163 -21.68 10.04 -10.77
N MET A 164 -22.79 10.33 -11.46
CA MET A 164 -23.94 11.05 -10.91
C MET A 164 -25.00 10.13 -10.25
N ALA A 165 -24.88 8.81 -10.40
CA ALA A 165 -25.73 7.87 -9.70
C ALA A 165 -25.37 7.92 -8.22
N SER A 166 -26.26 8.48 -7.40
CA SER A 166 -26.13 8.41 -5.95
C SER A 166 -25.88 6.95 -5.55
N LEU A 167 -24.81 6.70 -4.79
CA LEU A 167 -24.33 5.39 -4.29
C LEU A 167 -25.40 4.53 -3.59
N THR A 168 -26.60 5.04 -3.40
CA THR A 168 -27.50 4.60 -2.35
C THR A 168 -28.57 3.62 -2.81
N PRO A 169 -29.35 3.87 -3.88
CA PRO A 169 -30.28 2.85 -4.39
C PRO A 169 -29.56 1.68 -5.08
N LEU A 170 -28.41 1.96 -5.70
CA LEU A 170 -27.67 0.96 -6.49
C LEU A 170 -27.05 -0.14 -5.62
N ILE A 171 -26.94 0.05 -4.31
CA ILE A 171 -26.45 -0.96 -3.37
C ILE A 171 -27.29 -2.24 -3.42
N LEU A 172 -28.59 -2.13 -3.76
CA LEU A 172 -29.48 -3.29 -3.92
C LEU A 172 -29.02 -4.21 -5.06
N ALA A 173 -28.30 -3.68 -6.06
CA ALA A 173 -27.75 -4.48 -7.15
C ALA A 173 -26.69 -5.49 -6.66
N ILE A 174 -26.08 -5.26 -5.50
CA ILE A 174 -25.14 -6.22 -4.90
C ILE A 174 -25.81 -7.57 -4.64
N ALA A 175 -27.06 -7.56 -4.18
CA ALA A 175 -27.82 -8.79 -3.94
C ALA A 175 -28.04 -9.60 -5.23
N ALA A 176 -28.04 -8.93 -6.39
CA ALA A 176 -28.23 -9.55 -7.70
C ALA A 176 -26.92 -10.10 -8.31
N PHE A 177 -25.74 -9.71 -7.81
CA PHE A 177 -24.46 -10.14 -8.40
C PHE A 177 -24.12 -11.61 -8.17
N ASN A 178 -24.71 -12.22 -7.14
CA ASN A 178 -24.49 -13.63 -6.79
C ASN A 178 -25.72 -14.52 -7.04
N SER A 179 -26.83 -13.94 -7.49
CA SER A 179 -28.02 -14.71 -7.85
C SER A 179 -27.87 -15.27 -9.27
N ASN A 180 -28.24 -16.53 -9.46
CA ASN A 180 -28.41 -17.08 -10.80
C ASN A 180 -29.73 -16.55 -11.36
N LEU A 181 -29.66 -15.44 -12.12
CA LEU A 181 -30.84 -14.78 -12.68
C LEU A 181 -31.29 -15.52 -13.93
N ASP A 182 -32.32 -16.34 -13.81
CA ASP A 182 -33.01 -16.95 -14.94
C ASP A 182 -34.08 -16.01 -15.53
N GLU A 183 -34.41 -16.18 -16.81
CA GLU A 183 -35.37 -15.32 -17.51
C GLU A 183 -36.74 -15.29 -16.82
N LYS A 184 -37.19 -16.41 -16.24
CA LYS A 184 -38.49 -16.51 -15.57
C LYS A 184 -38.49 -15.76 -14.24
N SER A 185 -37.43 -15.86 -13.44
CA SER A 185 -37.31 -15.09 -12.19
C SER A 185 -37.23 -13.59 -12.46
N VAL A 186 -36.47 -13.17 -13.48
CA VAL A 186 -36.39 -11.74 -13.86
C VAL A 186 -37.78 -11.22 -14.26
N LYS A 187 -38.50 -11.94 -15.12
CA LYS A 187 -39.87 -11.57 -15.51
C LYS A 187 -40.79 -11.45 -14.30
N HIS A 188 -40.78 -12.45 -13.42
CA HIS A 188 -41.61 -12.47 -12.22
C HIS A 188 -41.30 -11.29 -11.27
N ILE A 189 -40.02 -10.98 -11.07
CA ILE A 189 -39.58 -9.86 -10.24
C ILE A 189 -40.05 -8.54 -10.85
N MET A 190 -39.92 -8.37 -12.17
CA MET A 190 -40.36 -7.15 -12.86
C MET A 190 -41.89 -6.95 -12.79
N GLU A 191 -42.67 -8.03 -12.78
CA GLU A 191 -44.13 -7.98 -12.66
C GLU A 191 -44.60 -7.75 -11.22
N THR A 192 -43.85 -8.23 -10.23
CA THR A 192 -44.28 -8.25 -8.82
C THR A 192 -43.75 -7.05 -8.02
N VAL A 193 -42.51 -6.61 -8.28
CA VAL A 193 -41.85 -5.56 -7.50
C VAL A 193 -42.22 -4.18 -8.05
N LYS A 194 -42.93 -3.39 -7.24
CA LYS A 194 -43.30 -2.02 -7.62
C LYS A 194 -42.18 -1.03 -7.26
N ILE A 195 -41.98 -0.04 -8.11
CA ILE A 195 -41.04 1.08 -7.86
C ILE A 195 -41.38 1.82 -6.55
N ALA A 196 -42.67 1.88 -6.18
CA ALA A 196 -43.12 2.49 -4.94
C ALA A 196 -42.52 1.79 -3.70
N ASP A 197 -42.43 0.46 -3.71
CA ASP A 197 -41.90 -0.33 -2.60
C ASP A 197 -40.38 -0.12 -2.46
N ILE A 198 -39.65 -0.07 -3.58
CA ILE A 198 -38.21 0.23 -3.60
C ILE A 198 -37.94 1.63 -3.01
N LYS A 199 -38.74 2.64 -3.40
CA LYS A 199 -38.62 4.00 -2.86
C LYS A 199 -38.91 4.06 -1.36
N LYS A 200 -39.94 3.33 -0.90
CA LYS A 200 -40.27 3.21 0.52
C LYS A 200 -39.13 2.58 1.31
N TRP A 201 -38.64 1.42 0.85
CA TRP A 201 -37.51 0.72 1.46
C TRP A 201 -36.26 1.61 1.53
N SER A 202 -35.95 2.33 0.43
CA SER A 202 -34.82 3.25 0.40
C SER A 202 -34.98 4.39 1.42
N LYS A 203 -36.19 4.93 1.61
CA LYS A 203 -36.41 5.98 2.60
C LYS A 203 -36.22 5.47 4.03
N GLU A 204 -36.66 4.24 4.31
CA GLU A 204 -36.60 3.64 5.64
C GLU A 204 -35.19 3.16 6.03
N ASN A 205 -34.45 2.55 5.10
CA ASN A 205 -33.16 1.90 5.41
C ASN A 205 -31.93 2.77 5.10
N ILE A 206 -32.03 3.62 4.08
CA ILE A 206 -30.91 4.45 3.60
C ILE A 206 -31.08 5.91 4.03
N GLY A 207 -32.31 6.42 3.99
CA GLY A 207 -32.63 7.82 4.28
C GLY A 207 -32.27 8.77 3.13
N MET A 208 -32.10 10.06 3.45
CA MET A 208 -31.86 11.10 2.45
C MET A 208 -30.40 11.16 2.01
N SER A 209 -30.17 11.14 0.70
CA SER A 209 -28.84 11.34 0.13
C SER A 209 -28.29 12.75 0.39
N LEU A 210 -26.96 12.89 0.45
CA LEU A 210 -26.30 14.20 0.59
C LEU A 210 -26.66 15.16 -0.55
N PHE A 211 -26.86 14.63 -1.77
CA PHE A 211 -27.31 15.43 -2.91
C PHE A 211 -28.72 15.99 -2.68
N THR A 212 -29.64 15.18 -2.18
CA THR A 212 -31.00 15.61 -1.83
C THR A 212 -30.97 16.67 -0.73
N LYS A 213 -30.13 16.49 0.31
CA LYS A 213 -29.94 17.49 1.36
C LYS A 213 -29.42 18.81 0.81
N ARG A 214 -28.43 18.78 -0.10
CA ARG A 214 -27.90 19.97 -0.77
C ARG A 214 -28.95 20.65 -1.64
N LYS A 215 -29.75 19.90 -2.41
CA LYS A 215 -30.84 20.45 -3.21
C LYS A 215 -31.90 21.15 -2.37
N VAL A 216 -32.29 20.56 -1.24
CA VAL A 216 -33.27 21.16 -0.33
C VAL A 216 -32.72 22.45 0.28
N LEU A 217 -31.45 22.47 0.69
CA LEU A 217 -30.80 23.68 1.22
C LEU A 217 -30.61 24.77 0.17
N LEU A 218 -30.41 24.42 -1.10
CA LEU A 218 -30.28 25.39 -2.21
C LEU A 218 -31.65 25.89 -2.72
N ALA A 219 -32.74 25.21 -2.36
CA ALA A 219 -34.10 25.58 -2.73
C ALA A 219 -34.88 26.26 -1.59
N ALA A 220 -34.26 26.39 -0.41
CA ALA A 220 -34.74 27.12 0.76
C ALA A 220 -34.04 28.47 0.86
#